data_AF-A0A7W9EWW2-F1
#
_entry.id   AF-A0A7W9EWW2-F1
#
_cell.length_a   1.000
_cell.length_b   1.000
_cell.length_c   1.000
_cell.angle_alpha   90.00
_cell.angle_beta   90.00
_cell.angle_gamma   90.00
#
_symmetry.space_group_name_H-M   'P 1'
#
loop_
_entity.id
_entity.type
_entity.pdbx_description
1 polymer ?
#
loop_
_entity_poly.entity_id
_entity_poly.type
_entity_poly.pdbx_seq_one_letter_code
_entity_poly.pdbx_strand_id
1 'polypeptide(L)'
;MKRLIPLLVLPLIAACADLTPGPVDENGVPIPPPPPPLPAQVQAAMPDGMPRDFVFEAANGCWAVGIEAGEPRTGRPLRDAAGNWVCSDGVIAPDQIAANAPPLDPAL
;
A
#
# COMPACT_ATOMS: atom_id res chain seq x y z
N MET A 1 30.22 -26.44 44.12
CA MET A 1 29.06 -26.94 43.34
C MET A 1 27.86 -26.03 43.60
N LYS A 2 27.50 -25.15 42.65
CA LYS A 2 26.22 -24.42 42.67
C LYS A 2 25.77 -24.34 41.21
N ARG A 3 24.80 -25.18 40.83
CA ARG A 3 24.17 -25.21 39.51
C ARG A 3 23.12 -24.10 39.48
N LEU A 4 23.19 -23.21 38.50
CA LEU A 4 22.23 -22.12 38.29
C LEU A 4 21.95 -21.98 36.79
N ILE A 5 20.97 -22.74 36.32
CA ILE A 5 20.22 -22.63 35.05
C ILE A 5 18.87 -23.32 35.34
N PRO A 6 17.69 -22.93 34.80
CA PRO A 6 17.29 -21.77 33.97
C PRO A 6 16.02 -21.06 34.51
N LEU A 7 15.84 -19.78 34.14
CA LEU A 7 14.51 -19.16 34.13
C LEU A 7 14.42 -18.25 32.90
N LEU A 8 14.52 -18.88 31.74
CA LEU A 8 14.22 -18.27 30.45
C LEU A 8 12.91 -18.90 29.97
N VAL A 9 11.84 -18.60 30.70
CA VAL A 9 10.47 -19.02 30.37
C VAL A 9 9.78 -17.84 29.71
N LEU A 10 9.68 -17.94 28.38
CA LEU A 10 8.60 -17.47 27.50
C LEU A 10 7.97 -16.09 27.79
N PRO A 11 8.18 -15.10 26.91
CA PRO A 11 7.16 -14.15 26.52
C PRO A 11 6.65 -14.52 25.12
N LEU A 12 5.75 -15.50 25.02
CA LEU A 12 5.12 -15.92 23.75
C LEU A 12 3.60 -15.69 23.72
N ILE A 13 3.07 -14.84 24.60
CA ILE A 13 1.63 -14.58 24.69
C ILE A 13 1.36 -13.09 24.53
N ALA A 14 1.49 -12.58 23.30
CA ALA A 14 0.95 -11.28 22.90
C ALA A 14 0.54 -11.32 21.42
N ALA A 15 -0.26 -12.32 21.06
CA ALA A 15 -1.06 -12.31 19.83
C ALA A 15 -2.52 -12.49 20.22
N CYS A 16 -3.04 -11.56 21.03
CA CYS A 16 -4.48 -11.38 21.14
C CYS A 16 -4.92 -10.72 19.83
N ALA A 17 -5.18 -11.52 18.81
CA ALA A 17 -6.09 -11.08 17.76
C ALA A 17 -7.46 -10.94 18.43
N ASP A 18 -7.94 -9.70 18.57
CA ASP A 18 -9.30 -9.41 18.99
C ASP A 18 -10.28 -10.14 18.06
N LEU A 19 -10.83 -11.26 18.52
CA LEU A 19 -11.86 -12.06 17.82
C LEU A 19 -13.25 -11.44 18.02
N THR A 20 -13.36 -10.11 17.98
CA THR A 20 -14.67 -9.45 17.99
C THR A 20 -15.30 -9.58 16.60
N PRO A 21 -16.54 -10.07 16.49
CA PRO A 21 -17.26 -10.08 15.22
C PRO A 21 -17.34 -8.65 14.68
N GLY A 22 -16.86 -8.44 13.46
CA GLY A 22 -16.93 -7.16 12.78
C GLY A 22 -18.38 -6.73 12.49
N PRO A 23 -18.60 -5.47 12.09
CA PRO A 23 -19.93 -4.98 11.75
C PRO A 23 -20.52 -5.78 10.56
N VAL A 24 -21.81 -6.08 10.64
CA VAL A 24 -22.60 -6.71 9.59
C VAL A 24 -23.69 -5.75 9.09
N ASP A 25 -24.09 -5.87 7.83
CA ASP A 25 -25.19 -5.09 7.26
C ASP A 25 -26.58 -5.60 7.75
N GLU A 26 -27.66 -4.99 7.25
CA GLU A 26 -29.03 -5.36 7.61
C GLU A 26 -29.41 -6.81 7.25
N ASN A 27 -28.67 -7.44 6.34
CA ASN A 27 -28.85 -8.82 5.91
C ASN A 27 -27.90 -9.80 6.62
N GLY A 28 -27.11 -9.32 7.58
CA GLY A 28 -26.12 -10.12 8.30
C GLY A 28 -24.84 -10.40 7.51
N VAL A 29 -24.58 -9.68 6.41
CA VAL A 29 -23.36 -9.82 5.61
C VAL A 29 -22.24 -9.00 6.26
N PRO A 30 -21.04 -9.56 6.45
CA PRO A 30 -19.89 -8.80 6.95
C PRO A 30 -19.61 -7.57 6.10
N ILE A 31 -19.56 -6.40 6.74
CA ILE A 31 -19.15 -5.17 6.08
C ILE A 31 -17.63 -5.21 5.97
N PRO A 32 -17.05 -5.16 4.75
CA PRO A 32 -15.61 -5.14 4.61
C PRO A 32 -15.05 -3.91 5.34
N PRO A 33 -13.92 -4.06 6.06
CA PRO A 33 -13.31 -2.93 6.74
C PRO A 33 -12.97 -1.84 5.70
N PRO A 34 -13.14 -0.55 6.07
CA PRO A 34 -12.76 0.53 5.18
C PRO A 34 -11.29 0.38 4.82
N PRO A 35 -10.91 0.60 3.55
CA PRO A 35 -9.54 0.40 3.14
C PRO A 35 -8.61 1.43 3.82
N PRO A 36 -7.34 1.11 4.09
CA PRO A 36 -6.45 1.94 4.90
C PRO A 36 -6.32 3.38 4.37
N PRO A 37 -6.13 4.42 5.19
CA PRO A 37 -5.94 5.77 4.66
C PRO A 37 -4.74 5.83 3.70
N LEU A 38 -4.86 6.64 2.65
CA LEU A 38 -3.76 6.85 1.70
C LEU A 38 -2.63 7.67 2.35
N PRO A 39 -1.37 7.50 1.90
CA PRO A 39 -0.28 8.39 2.31
C PRO A 39 -0.60 9.86 2.00
N ALA A 40 -0.12 10.79 2.82
CA ALA A 40 -0.45 12.22 2.68
C ALA A 40 -0.04 12.79 1.31
N GLN A 41 1.10 12.38 0.77
CA GLN A 41 1.59 12.78 -0.55
C GLN A 41 0.71 12.26 -1.69
N VAL A 42 0.09 11.10 -1.51
CA VAL A 42 -0.85 10.53 -2.48
C VAL A 42 -2.14 11.32 -2.45
N GLN A 43 -2.70 11.57 -1.27
CA GLN A 43 -3.92 12.38 -1.11
C GLN A 43 -3.75 13.79 -1.69
N ALA A 44 -2.59 14.43 -1.45
CA ALA A 44 -2.31 15.76 -1.96
C ALA A 44 -2.15 15.83 -3.48
N ALA A 45 -1.77 14.73 -4.13
CA ALA A 45 -1.61 14.63 -5.57
C ALA A 45 -2.89 14.17 -6.29
N MET A 46 -3.89 13.69 -5.55
CA MET A 46 -5.15 13.26 -6.13
C MET A 46 -5.89 14.46 -6.75
N PRO A 47 -6.45 14.31 -7.96
CA PRO A 47 -7.40 15.27 -8.49
C PRO A 47 -8.59 15.46 -7.54
N ASP A 48 -9.05 16.71 -7.42
CA ASP A 48 -10.22 17.03 -6.59
C ASP A 48 -11.43 16.18 -6.98
N GLY A 49 -12.07 15.58 -5.98
CA GLY A 49 -13.24 14.73 -6.17
C GLY A 49 -12.94 13.34 -6.74
N MET A 50 -11.67 12.97 -6.94
CA MET A 50 -11.31 11.62 -7.39
C MET A 50 -11.65 10.57 -6.32
N PRO A 51 -12.41 9.51 -6.67
CA PRO A 51 -12.63 8.42 -5.75
C PRO A 51 -11.33 7.68 -5.46
N ARG A 52 -11.10 7.35 -4.19
CA ARG A 52 -9.95 6.57 -3.72
C ARG A 52 -9.81 5.23 -4.45
N ASP A 53 -10.92 4.64 -4.88
CA ASP A 53 -10.93 3.38 -5.63
C ASP A 53 -10.20 3.45 -6.96
N PHE A 54 -9.96 4.63 -7.55
CA PHE A 54 -9.17 4.75 -8.78
C PHE A 54 -7.67 4.85 -8.51
N VAL A 55 -7.24 5.02 -7.27
CA VAL A 55 -5.81 5.17 -6.91
C VAL A 55 -5.26 3.83 -6.44
N PHE A 56 -4.14 3.39 -7.03
CA PHE A 56 -3.47 2.14 -6.66
C PHE A 56 -1.95 2.27 -6.72
N GLU A 57 -1.26 1.40 -6.00
CA GLU A 57 0.18 1.23 -6.11
C GLU A 57 0.50 0.34 -7.31
N ALA A 58 1.29 0.84 -8.24
CA ALA A 58 1.79 0.10 -9.39
C ALA A 58 3.04 -0.72 -9.04
N ALA A 59 3.37 -1.70 -9.88
CA ALA A 59 4.47 -2.64 -9.63
C ALA A 59 5.86 -2.01 -9.48
N ASN A 60 6.03 -0.74 -9.90
CA ASN A 60 7.28 0.00 -9.75
C ASN A 60 7.38 0.73 -8.39
N GLY A 61 6.47 0.46 -7.44
CA GLY A 61 6.43 1.12 -6.12
C GLY A 61 5.89 2.56 -6.16
N CYS A 62 5.37 2.98 -7.32
CA CYS A 62 4.77 4.29 -7.49
C CYS A 62 3.25 4.20 -7.62
N TRP A 63 2.57 5.28 -7.25
CA TRP A 63 1.13 5.37 -7.29
C TRP A 63 0.65 5.73 -8.69
N ALA A 64 -0.51 5.20 -9.06
CA ALA A 64 -1.16 5.41 -10.34
C ALA A 64 -2.64 5.73 -10.16
N VAL A 65 -3.16 6.50 -11.11
CA VAL A 65 -4.59 6.76 -11.28
C VAL A 65 -5.10 5.84 -12.38
N GLY A 66 -6.03 4.99 -12.01
CA GLY A 66 -6.72 4.05 -12.89
C GLY A 66 -7.57 4.78 -13.91
N ILE A 67 -7.67 4.19 -15.10
CA ILE A 67 -8.65 4.60 -16.12
C ILE A 67 -10.02 4.02 -15.75
N GLU A 68 -10.03 2.84 -15.12
CA GLU A 68 -11.21 2.11 -14.68
C GLU A 68 -10.98 1.54 -13.27
N ALA A 69 -12.05 1.26 -12.53
CA ALA A 69 -11.96 0.70 -11.19
C ALA A 69 -11.67 -0.82 -11.18
N GLY A 70 -11.87 -1.52 -12.31
CA GLY A 70 -11.76 -2.98 -12.44
C GLY A 70 -10.33 -3.53 -12.59
N GLU A 71 -10.24 -4.86 -12.62
CA GLU A 71 -8.98 -5.62 -12.83
C GLU A 71 -8.96 -6.23 -14.25
N PRO A 72 -7.84 -6.18 -15.00
CA PRO A 72 -6.53 -5.67 -14.61
C PRO A 72 -6.48 -4.15 -14.45
N ARG A 73 -5.87 -3.70 -13.36
CA ARG A 73 -5.74 -2.26 -13.08
C ARG A 73 -4.74 -1.64 -14.06
N THR A 74 -5.25 -0.78 -14.93
CA THR A 74 -4.41 0.02 -15.83
C THR A 74 -4.62 1.50 -15.56
N GLY A 75 -3.55 2.27 -15.69
CA GLY A 75 -3.58 3.65 -15.24
C GLY A 75 -2.40 4.47 -15.71
N ARG A 76 -2.47 5.76 -15.41
CA ARG A 76 -1.39 6.71 -15.60
C ARG A 76 -0.69 6.97 -14.26
N PRO A 77 0.61 7.30 -14.26
CA PRO A 77 1.30 7.69 -13.05
C PRO A 77 0.59 8.83 -12.34
N LEU A 78 0.41 8.71 -11.02
CA LEU A 78 -0.01 9.81 -10.17
C LEU A 78 1.14 10.79 -10.05
N ARG A 79 0.86 12.06 -10.31
CA ARG A 79 1.87 13.12 -10.32
C ARG A 79 1.49 14.26 -9.40
N ASP A 80 2.50 14.83 -8.76
CA ASP A 80 2.35 16.06 -7.98
C ASP A 80 2.20 17.29 -8.90
N ALA A 81 2.03 18.46 -8.30
CA ALA A 81 1.91 19.73 -9.03
C ALA A 81 3.17 20.11 -9.83
N ALA A 82 4.34 19.54 -9.50
CA ALA A 82 5.60 19.75 -10.21
C ALA A 82 5.82 18.70 -11.33
N GLY A 83 4.90 17.74 -11.49
CA GLY A 83 4.98 16.69 -12.50
C GLY A 83 5.84 15.48 -12.10
N ASN A 84 6.30 15.41 -10.85
CA ASN A 84 7.05 14.29 -10.31
C ASN A 84 6.13 13.10 -9.99
N TRP A 85 6.68 11.89 -10.01
CA TRP A 85 5.94 10.68 -9.68
C TRP A 85 5.80 10.56 -8.16
N VAL A 86 4.59 10.24 -7.70
CA VAL A 86 4.33 9.97 -6.30
C VAL A 86 4.52 8.49 -6.03
N CYS A 87 5.41 8.13 -5.12
CA CYS A 87 5.76 6.77 -4.78
C CYS A 87 5.65 6.50 -3.28
N SER A 88 5.67 5.23 -2.90
CA SER A 88 5.50 4.81 -1.49
C SER A 88 6.61 5.37 -0.59
N ASP A 89 7.83 5.49 -1.12
CA ASP A 89 9.01 6.03 -0.41
C ASP A 89 9.22 7.54 -0.62
N GLY A 90 8.32 8.23 -1.31
CA GLY A 90 8.41 9.67 -1.54
C GLY A 90 8.10 10.09 -2.97
N VAL A 91 8.57 11.27 -3.35
CA VAL A 91 8.32 11.85 -4.68
C VAL A 91 9.63 11.82 -5.48
N ILE A 92 9.58 11.31 -6.71
CA ILE A 92 10.76 11.19 -7.57
C ILE A 92 10.53 11.79 -8.95
N ALA A 93 11.59 12.38 -9.50
CA ALA A 93 11.54 12.99 -10.81
C ALA A 93 11.36 11.90 -11.91
N PRO A 94 10.68 12.20 -13.02
CA PRO A 94 10.36 11.19 -14.04
C PRO A 94 11.58 10.51 -14.67
N ASP A 95 12.71 11.22 -14.77
CA ASP A 95 13.99 10.71 -15.25
C ASP A 95 14.61 9.67 -14.31
N GLN A 96 14.35 9.80 -13.00
CA GLN A 96 14.86 8.87 -11.98
C GLN A 96 14.11 7.53 -12.00
N ILE A 97 12.88 7.48 -12.52
CA ILE A 97 12.11 6.23 -12.69
C ILE A 97 12.81 5.29 -13.69
N ALA A 98 13.26 5.83 -14.83
CA ALA A 98 13.91 5.05 -15.87
C ALA A 98 15.29 4.53 -15.42
N ALA A 99 15.99 5.30 -14.59
CA ALA A 99 17.28 4.90 -14.03
C ALA A 99 17.19 3.75 -13.02
N ASN A 100 16.04 3.61 -12.35
CA ASN A 100 15.80 2.57 -11.33
C ASN A 100 15.09 1.32 -11.88
N ALA A 101 14.73 1.30 -13.17
CA ALA A 101 14.19 0.10 -13.78
C ALA A 101 15.28 -1.00 -13.81
N PRO A 102 14.93 -2.26 -13.49
CA PRO A 102 15.89 -3.35 -13.67
C PRO A 102 16.41 -3.35 -15.12
N PRO A 103 17.71 -3.65 -15.35
CA PRO A 103 18.25 -3.71 -16.70
C PRO A 103 17.38 -4.64 -17.55
N LEU A 104 16.92 -4.15 -18.70
CA LEU A 104 16.31 -5.02 -19.70
C LEU A 104 17.40 -5.98 -20.17
N ASP A 105 17.33 -7.23 -19.77
CA ASP A 105 18.27 -8.26 -20.22
C ASP A 105 18.07 -8.45 -21.73
N PRO A 106 19.04 -8.07 -22.59
CA PRO A 106 18.86 -8.05 -24.05
C PRO A 106 18.91 -9.44 -24.69
N ALA A 107 18.64 -10.51 -23.94
CA ALA A 107 18.93 -11.89 -24.31
C ALA A 107 17.70 -12.80 -24.47
N LEU A 108 16.57 -12.26 -24.98
CA LEU A 108 15.43 -13.07 -25.46
C LEU A 108 15.15 -12.82 -26.94
#